data_AF-G2SNE4-F1
#
_entry.id   AF-G2SNE4-F1
#
_cell.length_a   1.000
_cell.length_b   1.000
_cell.length_c   1.000
_cell.angle_alpha   90.00
_cell.angle_beta   90.00
_cell.angle_gamma   90.00
#
_symmetry.space_group_name_H-M   'P 1'
#
loop_
_entity.id
_entity.type
_entity.pdbx_description
1 polymer ?
#
loop_
_entity_poly.entity_id
_entity_poly.type
_entity_poly.pdbx_seq_one_letter_code
_entity_poly.pdbx_strand_id
1 'polypeptide(L)' 'MIKTMFMCFFNVLPKSPLLNSLIAYKSASSRLVKKNYPEIRQYLWKEAFWTKSYCLISTGEVSIDVIKQYIERQGQN' A
#
# COMPACT_ATOMS: atom_id res chain seq x y z
N MET A 1 2.08 -17.14 16.59
CA MET A 1 1.65 -16.82 15.22
C MET A 1 2.00 -15.37 14.95
N ILE A 2 3.00 -15.11 14.10
CA ILE A 2 3.44 -13.74 13.84
C ILE A 2 2.37 -13.05 12.99
N LYS A 3 1.56 -12.17 13.60
CA LYS A 3 0.68 -11.24 12.87
C LYS A 3 1.44 -9.92 12.72
N THR A 4 2.36 -9.84 11.77
CA THR A 4 3.03 -8.56 11.49
C THR A 4 2.08 -7.66 10.70
N MET A 5 1.70 -6.53 11.29
CA MET A 5 1.02 -5.45 10.61
C MET A 5 2.07 -4.44 10.15
N PHE A 6 2.10 -4.16 8.85
CA PHE A 6 2.96 -3.13 8.27
C PHE A 6 2.11 -1.96 7.80
N MET A 7 2.53 -0.75 8.14
CA MET A 7 1.92 0.49 7.69
C MET A 7 2.87 1.15 6.69
N CYS A 8 2.38 1.44 5.49
CA CYS A 8 3.16 2.04 4.42
C CYS A 8 2.37 3.21 3.83
N PHE A 9 3.04 4.34 3.64
CA PHE A 9 2.49 5.50 2.93
C PHE A 9 2.92 5.43 1.47
N PHE A 10 1.96 5.61 0.55
CA PHE A 10 2.21 5.60 -0.88
C PHE A 10 1.70 6.90 -1.50
N ASN A 11 2.54 7.55 -2.31
CA ASN A 11 2.11 8.59 -3.23
C ASN A 11 1.80 7.93 -4.57
N VAL A 12 0.55 8.00 -4.99
CA VAL A 12 0.05 7.22 -6.14
C VAL A 12 -0.75 8.10 -7.07
N LEU A 13 -0.57 7.88 -8.38
CA LEU A 13 -1.33 8.60 -9.40
C LEU A 13 -2.80 8.14 -9.38
N PRO A 14 -3.77 9.04 -9.64
CA PRO A 14 -5.20 8.71 -9.56
C PRO A 14 -5.63 7.55 -10.46
N LYS A 15 -4.95 7.36 -11.60
CA LYS A 15 -5.24 6.31 -12.58
C LYS A 15 -4.58 4.96 -12.28
N SER A 16 -3.78 4.88 -11.22
CA SER A 16 -3.07 3.65 -10.89
C SER A 16 -4.01 2.63 -10.22
N PRO A 17 -3.95 1.33 -10.58
CA PRO A 17 -4.77 0.31 -9.94
C PRO A 17 -4.21 -0.03 -8.56
N LEU A 18 -4.52 0.82 -7.57
CA LEU A 18 -4.03 0.76 -6.17
C LEU A 18 -4.13 -0.63 -5.56
N LEU A 19 -5.29 -1.28 -5.74
CA LEU A 19 -5.54 -2.61 -5.20
C LEU A 19 -4.59 -3.66 -5.77
N ASN A 20 -4.36 -3.63 -7.09
CA ASN A 20 -3.47 -4.58 -7.75
C ASN A 20 -2.03 -4.37 -7.30
N SER A 21 -1.60 -3.12 -7.15
CA SER A 21 -0.28 -2.77 -6.61
C SER A 21 -0.08 -3.29 -5.19
N LEU A 22 -1.10 -3.17 -4.32
CA LEU A 22 -1.04 -3.68 -2.95
C LEU A 22 -0.96 -5.21 -2.90
N ILE A 23 -1.76 -5.90 -3.70
CA ILE A 23 -1.74 -7.37 -3.79
C ILE A 23 -0.38 -7.85 -4.31
N ALA A 24 0.13 -7.20 -5.36
CA ALA A 24 1.45 -7.48 -5.92
C ALA A 24 2.55 -7.26 -4.87
N TYR A 25 2.47 -6.18 -4.10
CA TYR A 25 3.39 -5.90 -3.00
C TYR A 25 3.37 -6.99 -1.93
N LYS A 26 2.19 -7.38 -1.43
CA LYS A 26 2.05 -8.45 -0.43
C LYS A 26 2.59 -9.78 -0.97
N SER A 27 2.31 -10.09 -2.22
CA SER A 27 2.81 -11.31 -2.88
C SER A 27 4.33 -11.31 -3.03
N ALA A 28 4.90 -10.24 -3.58
CA ALA A 28 6.33 -10.12 -3.83
C ALA A 28 7.14 -10.12 -2.53
N SER A 29 6.70 -9.36 -1.52
CA SER A 29 7.35 -9.32 -0.20
C SER A 29 7.29 -10.68 0.50
N SER A 30 6.14 -11.36 0.50
CA SER A 30 5.99 -12.71 1.05
C SER A 30 6.97 -13.69 0.39
N ARG A 31 7.08 -13.64 -0.94
CA ARG A 31 8.01 -14.49 -1.69
C ARG A 31 9.47 -14.17 -1.34
N LEU A 32 9.83 -12.89 -1.26
CA LEU A 32 11.21 -12.47 -0.98
C LEU A 32 11.63 -12.83 0.45
N VAL A 33 10.78 -12.60 1.44
CA VAL A 33 11.07 -12.93 2.84
C VAL A 33 11.25 -14.43 3.01
N LYS A 34 10.37 -15.26 2.44
CA LYS A 34 10.51 -16.72 2.50
C LYS A 34 11.73 -17.25 1.74
N LYS A 35 12.23 -16.52 0.74
CA LYS A 35 13.42 -16.88 -0.02
C LYS A 35 14.69 -16.54 0.78
N ASN A 36 14.74 -15.37 1.38
CA ASN A 36 15.91 -14.87 2.08
C ASN A 36 16.03 -15.41 3.51
N TYR A 37 14.90 -15.73 4.15
CA TYR A 37 14.81 -16.22 5.52
C TYR A 37 13.96 -17.49 5.58
N PRO A 38 14.46 -18.63 5.08
CA PRO A 38 13.72 -19.89 5.04
C PRO A 38 13.27 -20.36 6.43
N GLU A 39 14.02 -20.01 7.49
CA GLU A 39 13.72 -20.30 8.89
C GLU A 39 12.40 -19.67 9.35
N ILE A 40 11.91 -18.62 8.67
CA ILE A 40 10.65 -17.97 9.07
C ILE A 40 9.45 -18.90 8.87
N ARG A 41 9.55 -19.89 7.96
CA ARG A 41 8.47 -20.82 7.62
C ARG A 41 7.94 -21.58 8.83
N GLN A 42 8.80 -21.89 9.81
CA GLN A 42 8.40 -22.58 11.05
C GLN A 42 7.46 -21.73 11.92
N TYR A 43 7.49 -20.41 11.77
CA TYR A 43 6.67 -19.46 12.53
C TYR A 43 5.41 -19.02 11.78
N LEU A 44 5.29 -19.38 10.48
CA LEU A 44 4.15 -19.03 9.64
C LEU A 44 3.03 -20.07 9.77
N TRP A 45 1.83 -19.60 10.05
CA TRP A 45 0.64 -20.46 10.01
C TRP A 45 0.18 -20.67 8.57
N LYS A 46 0.05 -21.94 8.14
CA LYS A 46 -0.32 -22.31 6.75
C LYS A 46 0.60 -21.69 5.68
N GLU A 47 1.87 -21.51 6.01
CA GLU A 47 2.86 -20.79 5.19
C GLU A 47 2.46 -19.36 4.79
N ALA A 48 1.47 -18.73 5.43
CA ALA A 48 1.04 -17.39 5.05
C ALA A 48 1.87 -16.33 5.81
N PHE A 49 2.62 -15.50 5.07
CA PHE A 49 3.34 -14.37 5.67
C PHE A 49 2.41 -13.18 5.97
N TRP A 50 1.43 -12.94 5.10
CA TRP A 50 0.43 -11.89 5.29
C TRP A 50 -0.94 -12.46 5.59
N THR A 51 -1.74 -11.71 6.33
CA THR A 51 -3.19 -11.91 6.38
C THR A 51 -3.82 -11.52 5.04
N LYS A 52 -4.96 -12.14 4.69
CA LYS A 52 -5.74 -11.79 3.49
C LYS A 52 -6.32 -10.38 3.57
N SER A 53 -6.58 -9.89 4.78
CA SER A 53 -7.08 -8.55 5.03
C SER A 53 -6.01 -7.48 4.75
N TYR A 54 -6.49 -6.30 4.36
CA TYR A 54 -5.69 -5.09 4.24
C TYR A 54 -6.58 -3.88 4.56
N CYS A 55 -5.97 -2.78 4.97
CA CYS A 55 -6.65 -1.52 5.21
C CYS A 55 -5.99 -0.47 4.30
N LEU A 56 -6.81 0.31 3.59
CA LEU A 56 -6.37 1.40 2.75
C LEU A 56 -7.06 2.67 3.27
N ILE A 57 -6.26 3.67 3.61
CA ILE A 57 -6.73 4.95 4.14
C ILE A 57 -6.11 6.04 3.26
N SER A 58 -6.95 6.90 2.70
CA SER A 58 -6.50 8.08 1.98
C SER A 58 -6.05 9.13 2.99
N THR A 59 -4.80 9.57 2.90
CA THR A 59 -4.31 10.75 3.61
C THR A 59 -4.35 11.95 2.66
N GLY A 60 -5.33 12.82 2.83
CA GLY A 60 -5.43 14.07 2.07
C GLY A 60 -4.76 15.20 2.84
N GLU A 61 -3.53 15.54 2.48
CA GLU A 61 -2.93 16.82 2.86
C GLU A 61 -3.01 17.74 1.64
N VAL A 62 -4.16 18.40 1.49
CA VAL A 62 -4.36 19.42 0.45
C VAL A 62 -4.73 20.71 1.16
N SER A 63 -3.88 21.74 1.02
CA SER A 63 -4.19 23.07 1.53
C SER A 63 -5.26 23.75 0.67
N ILE A 64 -6.08 24.57 1.31
CA ILE A 64 -7.14 25.35 0.63
C ILE A 64 -6.55 26.21 -0.50
N ASP A 65 -5.32 26.70 -0.34
CA ASP A 65 -4.65 27.51 -1.36
C ASP A 65 -4.36 26.73 -2.65
N VAL A 66 -4.02 25.44 -2.54
CA VAL A 66 -3.81 24.56 -3.72
C VAL A 66 -5.14 24.35 -4.47
N ILE A 67 -6.26 24.23 -3.74
CA ILE A 67 -7.59 24.10 -4.35
C ILE A 67 -7.98 25.40 -5.06
N LYS A 68 -7.78 26.56 -4.43
CA LYS A 68 -8.07 27.87 -5.03
C LYS A 68 -7.29 28.08 -6.33
N GLN A 69 -5.97 27.83 -6.32
CA GLN A 69 -5.12 27.94 -7.51
C GLN A 69 -5.55 26.97 -8.62
N TYR A 70 -6.01 25.77 -8.27
CA TYR A 70 -6.54 24.82 -9.25
C TYR A 70 -7.82 25.33 -9.91
N ILE A 71 -8.78 25.85 -9.14
CA ILE A 71 -10.05 26.39 -9.65
C ILE A 71 -9.80 27.62 -10.56
N GLU A 72 -8.94 28.54 -10.13
CA GLU A 72 -8.58 29.73 -10.92
C GLU A 72 -7.96 29.36 -12.27
N ARG A 73 -7.07 28.34 -12.31
CA ARG A 73 -6.48 27.85 -13.56
C ARG A 73 -7.47 27.14 -14.47
N GLN A 74 -8.50 26.49 -13.93
CA GLN A 74 -9.53 25.83 -14.74
C GLN A 74 -10.51 26.84 -15.37
N GLY A 75 -10.75 27.98 -14.73
CA GLY A 75 -11.63 29.05 -15.24
C GLY A 75 -11.00 29.97 -16.30
N GLN A 76 -9.71 29.80 -16.62
CA GLN A 76 -9.01 30.57 -17.66
C GLN A 76 -8.92 29.86 -19.03
N ASN A 77 -9.58 28.71 -19.19
CA ASN A 77 -9.73 28.01 -20.48
C ASN A 77 -11.09 28.28 -21.10
#